data_AF-A0AAN7Y3T5-F1
#
_entry.id   AF-A0AAN7Y3T5-F1
#
_cell.length_a   1.000
_cell.length_b   1.000
_cell.length_c   1.000
_cell.angle_alpha   90.00
_cell.angle_beta   90.00
_cell.angle_gamma   90.00
#
_symmetry.space_group_name_H-M   'P 1'
#
loop_
_entity.id
_entity.type
_entity.pdbx_description
1 polymer ?
#
loop_
_entity_poly.entity_id
_entity_poly.type
_entity_poly.pdbx_seq_one_letter_code
_entity_poly.pdbx_strand_id
1 'polypeptide(L)'
;MAEETMDTGSKSDRKLMSDAGFSEGLKKQLEERIAQTAFQAQNQQALSQASMPSSAGKGTRDQAAAKAWTGTETLEDAALRMLDDSHKRLRMPSRKPTLGSGVNLKPRPKQKLSAADRLANARDKTSIYTMQQEGMSEEEHERFKKEMKDKFQPGARPMPTTLQGLSSLANERIEDAIARGQFKNIPRGKGVNIERDYNANSPFIQTTEYFMNKMIQRQEIVPPWIEKQQELMKLINTFRSRLRNDWRRHAARTISSKGGTLDEQIRRAKAFALAEEKYNPRPGTRTETMSAIGSDGVLTSITVEEKIAAGVAPEPAQDPVEITITEIAPSQDAQGNPVEGASEKLAEDTIVVSQTPADTQQPAPSESSTPIDAPQAADRILPMAYPFRDENWERNENSYHKLAIEEINSLARNYNLMAPKMAQKPYHNLQRELNRCYADVAPLLADEILNRSRKGPVTMHKEGSIMERFQGTGHIAKIRDEPEARGYGFKEFWKDLFGKDEGKKRQVA
;
A
#
# COMPACT_ATOMS: atom_id res chain seq x y z
N MET A 1 17.06 38.02 20.05
CA MET A 1 16.85 38.01 18.59
C MET A 1 15.49 38.58 18.15
N ALA A 2 14.47 38.74 19.00
CA ALA A 2 13.22 39.42 18.62
C ALA A 2 13.24 40.95 18.78
N GLU A 3 13.99 41.50 19.75
CA GLU A 3 14.17 42.96 19.85
C GLU A 3 14.98 43.51 18.66
N GLU A 4 16.02 42.79 18.26
CA GLU A 4 16.82 43.16 17.10
C GLU A 4 15.99 43.15 15.80
N THR A 5 14.94 42.34 15.69
CA THR A 5 14.03 42.34 14.54
C THR A 5 12.97 43.45 14.54
N MET A 6 12.62 44.01 15.71
CA MET A 6 11.77 45.21 15.79
C MET A 6 12.55 46.47 15.43
N ASP A 7 13.88 46.47 15.69
CA ASP A 7 14.75 47.58 15.36
C ASP A 7 15.37 47.52 13.96
N THR A 8 15.45 46.34 13.36
CA THR A 8 15.97 46.12 12.00
C THR A 8 14.88 46.01 10.92
N GLY A 9 13.60 46.07 11.29
CA GLY A 9 12.49 46.14 10.32
C GLY A 9 12.54 47.40 9.47
N SER A 10 12.17 47.28 8.19
CA SER A 10 12.10 48.43 7.26
C SER A 10 11.18 49.52 7.82
N LYS A 11 11.47 50.81 7.54
CA LYS A 11 10.62 51.94 7.95
C LYS A 11 9.15 51.77 7.51
N SER A 12 8.90 51.01 6.44
CA SER A 12 7.57 50.62 5.97
C SER A 12 6.83 49.72 6.97
N ASP A 13 7.52 48.77 7.60
CA ASP A 13 6.91 47.75 8.45
C ASP A 13 6.50 48.34 9.79
N ARG A 14 7.34 49.24 10.33
CA ARG A 14 7.00 50.06 11.51
C ARG A 14 5.80 50.97 11.24
N LYS A 15 5.70 51.53 10.04
CA LYS A 15 4.56 52.38 9.62
C LYS A 15 3.29 51.54 9.46
N LEU A 16 3.36 50.36 8.85
CA LEU A 16 2.24 49.43 8.70
C LEU A 16 1.73 48.90 10.05
N MET A 17 2.62 48.62 11.01
CA MET A 17 2.23 48.26 12.38
C MET A 17 1.56 49.42 13.13
N SER A 18 2.00 50.66 12.90
CA SER A 18 1.33 51.84 13.46
C SER A 18 -0.02 52.15 12.80
N ASP A 19 -0.20 51.79 11.54
CA ASP A 19 -1.41 52.02 10.73
C ASP A 19 -2.47 50.92 10.93
N ALA A 20 -2.10 49.78 11.53
CA ALA A 20 -2.97 48.61 11.71
C ALA A 20 -4.08 48.75 12.78
N GLY A 21 -4.34 49.94 13.33
CA GLY A 21 -5.56 50.23 14.12
C GLY A 21 -5.77 49.36 15.38
N PHE A 22 -4.71 48.85 16.01
CA PHE A 22 -4.82 48.08 17.25
C PHE A 22 -5.42 48.93 18.37
N SER A 23 -6.38 48.38 19.12
CA SER A 23 -6.93 49.08 20.29
C SER A 23 -5.84 49.33 21.34
N GLU A 24 -5.90 50.45 22.05
CA GLU A 24 -4.90 50.82 23.06
C GLU A 24 -4.76 49.74 24.15
N GLY A 25 -5.85 49.03 24.47
CA GLY A 25 -5.83 47.90 25.39
C GLY A 25 -5.04 46.69 24.87
N LEU A 26 -5.18 46.34 23.59
CA LEU A 26 -4.38 45.28 22.96
C LEU A 26 -2.91 45.65 22.89
N LYS A 27 -2.60 46.93 22.64
CA LYS A 27 -1.22 47.42 22.66
C LYS A 27 -0.57 47.25 24.03
N LYS A 28 -1.26 47.63 25.11
CA LYS A 28 -0.78 47.43 26.49
C LYS A 28 -0.61 45.95 26.83
N GLN A 29 -1.54 45.08 26.39
CA GLN A 29 -1.41 43.63 26.56
C GLN A 29 -0.23 43.04 25.79
N LEU A 30 0.06 43.55 24.59
CA LEU A 30 1.22 43.13 23.80
C LEU A 30 2.52 43.61 24.45
N GLU A 31 2.58 44.85 24.93
CA GLU A 31 3.73 45.38 25.68
C GLU A 31 3.97 44.55 26.96
N GLU A 32 2.92 44.22 27.70
CA GLU A 32 3.01 43.37 28.89
C GLU A 32 3.49 41.96 28.54
N ARG A 33 2.94 41.35 27.48
CA ARG A 33 3.38 40.03 26.99
C ARG A 33 4.84 40.06 26.55
N ILE A 34 5.27 41.10 25.84
CA ILE A 34 6.67 41.28 25.43
C ILE A 34 7.56 41.41 26.66
N ALA A 35 7.20 42.26 27.61
CA ALA A 35 7.94 42.42 28.87
C ALA A 35 8.00 41.10 29.67
N GLN A 36 6.89 40.36 29.76
CA GLN A 36 6.84 39.04 30.38
C GLN A 36 7.76 38.04 29.67
N THR A 37 7.74 37.99 28.32
CA THR A 37 8.61 37.09 27.55
C THR A 37 10.08 37.48 27.68
N ALA A 38 10.41 38.78 27.68
CA ALA A 38 11.76 39.29 27.88
C ALA A 38 12.27 38.95 29.30
N PHE A 39 11.43 39.15 30.31
CA PHE A 39 11.72 38.76 31.69
C PHE A 39 11.95 37.26 31.84
N GLN A 40 11.11 36.42 31.19
CA GLN A 40 11.28 34.98 31.18
C GLN A 40 12.56 34.55 30.46
N ALA A 41 12.92 35.19 29.36
CA ALA A 41 14.14 34.91 28.62
C ALA A 41 15.40 35.26 29.44
N GLN A 42 15.40 36.42 30.10
CA GLN A 42 16.51 36.84 30.96
C GLN A 42 16.66 35.94 32.20
N ASN A 43 15.54 35.50 32.78
CA ASN A 43 15.52 34.73 34.04
C ASN A 43 15.23 33.23 33.83
N GLN A 44 15.49 32.69 32.65
CA GLN A 44 15.09 31.32 32.29
C GLN A 44 15.62 30.26 33.27
N GLN A 45 16.87 30.41 33.74
CA GLN A 45 17.52 29.48 34.69
C GLN A 45 16.90 29.55 36.10
N ALA A 46 16.55 30.75 36.56
CA ALA A 46 15.92 30.90 37.87
C ALA A 46 14.49 30.34 37.84
N LEU A 47 13.77 30.54 36.73
CA LEU A 47 12.43 30.02 36.52
C LEU A 47 12.41 28.49 36.39
N SER A 48 13.36 27.90 35.65
CA SER A 48 13.49 26.43 35.59
C SER A 48 13.74 25.87 36.98
N GLN A 49 14.65 26.46 37.77
CA GLN A 49 14.91 26.05 39.16
C GLN A 49 13.68 26.15 40.06
N ALA A 50 12.95 27.27 40.01
CA ALA A 50 11.76 27.48 40.81
C ALA A 50 10.57 26.58 40.39
N SER A 51 10.45 26.25 39.11
CA SER A 51 9.34 25.45 38.57
C SER A 51 9.47 23.94 38.83
N MET A 52 10.66 23.46 39.23
CA MET A 52 10.90 22.03 39.42
C MET A 52 10.20 21.46 40.66
N PRO A 53 9.59 20.26 40.58
CA PRO A 53 9.06 19.57 41.75
C PRO A 53 10.20 19.05 42.64
N SER A 54 9.97 18.98 43.96
CA SER A 54 10.96 18.50 44.93
C SER A 54 11.40 17.05 44.71
N SER A 55 10.58 16.24 44.03
CA SER A 55 10.88 14.85 43.65
C SER A 55 11.84 14.72 42.46
N ALA A 56 12.22 15.82 41.79
CA ALA A 56 13.12 15.79 40.66
C ALA A 56 14.50 15.22 41.06
N GLY A 57 15.00 14.28 40.26
CA GLY A 57 16.32 13.66 40.46
C GLY A 57 17.48 14.61 40.18
N LYS A 58 18.69 14.23 40.62
CA LYS A 58 19.89 15.07 40.52
C LYS A 58 20.16 15.57 39.10
N GLY A 59 20.11 14.69 38.09
CA GLY A 59 20.35 15.10 36.69
C GLY A 59 19.33 16.12 36.16
N THR A 60 18.06 16.03 36.57
CA THR A 60 17.03 17.02 36.20
C THR A 60 17.30 18.37 36.87
N ARG A 61 17.74 18.35 38.13
CA ARG A 61 18.13 19.57 38.86
C ARG A 61 19.36 20.23 38.24
N ASP A 62 20.37 19.43 37.88
CA ASP A 62 21.60 19.91 37.25
C ASP A 62 21.29 20.52 35.87
N GLN A 63 20.41 19.88 35.07
CA GLN A 63 19.96 20.42 33.77
C GLN A 63 19.18 21.71 33.90
N ALA A 64 18.28 21.81 34.87
CA ALA A 64 17.50 23.02 35.09
C ALA A 64 18.35 24.16 35.66
N ALA A 65 19.42 23.85 36.40
CA ALA A 65 20.38 24.83 36.88
C ALA A 65 21.45 25.21 35.83
N ALA A 66 21.58 24.43 34.76
CA ALA A 66 22.59 24.64 33.73
C ALA A 66 22.36 25.95 32.96
N LYS A 67 23.47 26.59 32.59
CA LYS A 67 23.45 27.80 31.77
C LYS A 67 23.01 27.47 30.34
N ALA A 68 22.20 28.34 29.74
CA ALA A 68 21.81 28.19 28.34
C ALA A 68 23.06 28.23 27.44
N TRP A 69 23.11 27.34 26.44
CA TRP A 69 24.23 27.26 25.51
C TRP A 69 24.32 28.53 24.65
N THR A 70 25.49 29.18 24.63
CA THR A 70 25.71 30.45 23.91
C THR A 70 26.56 30.29 22.65
N GLY A 71 26.89 29.05 22.25
CA GLY A 71 27.78 28.75 21.13
C GLY A 71 29.22 28.47 21.55
N THR A 72 29.63 28.96 22.72
CA THR A 72 30.94 28.69 23.34
C THR A 72 30.73 28.01 24.70
N GLU A 73 31.51 26.97 24.97
CA GLU A 73 31.58 26.36 26.31
C GLU A 73 32.34 27.28 27.28
N THR A 74 31.96 27.27 28.56
CA THR A 74 32.73 27.97 29.59
C THR A 74 33.90 27.10 30.04
N LEU A 75 34.93 27.71 30.63
CA LEU A 75 36.11 26.99 31.10
C LEU A 75 35.75 25.93 32.15
N GLU A 76 34.78 26.24 33.01
CA GLU A 76 34.31 25.31 34.05
C GLU A 76 33.62 24.09 33.44
N ASP A 77 32.78 24.29 32.42
CA ASP A 77 32.04 23.21 31.76
C ASP A 77 32.98 22.36 30.89
N ALA A 78 33.95 22.99 30.22
CA ALA A 78 35.02 22.30 29.49
C ALA A 78 35.86 21.41 30.42
N ALA A 79 36.28 21.94 31.58
CA ALA A 79 37.02 21.18 32.59
C ALA A 79 36.18 20.04 33.17
N LEU A 80 34.89 20.28 33.45
CA LEU A 80 33.96 19.26 33.94
C LEU A 80 33.77 18.14 32.92
N ARG A 81 33.66 18.47 31.63
CA ARG A 81 33.60 17.49 30.54
C ARG A 81 34.88 16.66 30.46
N MET A 82 36.05 17.28 30.55
CA MET A 82 37.33 16.55 30.54
C MET A 82 37.45 15.59 31.75
N LEU A 83 36.96 15.99 32.91
CA LEU A 83 36.90 15.13 34.10
C LEU A 83 35.90 13.98 33.92
N ASP A 84 34.71 14.25 33.42
CA ASP A 84 33.67 13.25 33.16
C ASP A 84 34.11 12.24 32.08
N ASP A 85 34.81 12.71 31.03
CA ASP A 85 35.34 11.87 29.95
C ASP A 85 36.54 11.02 30.41
N SER A 86 37.34 11.52 31.36
CA SER A 86 38.45 10.75 31.95
C SER A 86 37.98 9.50 32.70
N HIS A 87 36.75 9.52 33.21
CA HIS A 87 36.18 8.44 33.99
C HIS A 87 35.10 7.67 33.21
N LYS A 88 35.40 6.41 32.85
CA LYS A 88 34.40 5.53 32.25
C LYS A 88 33.25 5.26 33.24
N ARG A 89 32.06 5.76 32.93
CA ARG A 89 30.85 5.50 33.73
C ARG A 89 30.63 3.99 33.87
N LEU A 90 30.44 3.52 35.10
CA LEU A 90 30.12 2.12 35.38
C LEU A 90 28.88 1.70 34.58
N ARG A 91 28.98 0.60 33.84
CA ARG A 91 27.88 0.08 33.02
C ARG A 91 26.81 -0.48 33.94
N MET A 92 25.85 0.36 34.31
CA MET A 92 24.67 -0.10 35.02
C MET A 92 23.85 -0.99 34.08
N PRO A 93 23.36 -2.16 34.54
CA PRO A 93 22.50 -2.99 33.72
C PRO A 93 21.29 -2.17 33.28
N SER A 94 20.96 -2.23 31.99
CA SER A 94 19.81 -1.52 31.40
C SER A 94 18.55 -1.88 32.18
N ARG A 95 18.06 -0.96 33.02
CA ARG A 95 16.79 -1.12 33.72
C ARG A 95 15.71 -1.16 32.65
N LYS A 96 15.13 -2.34 32.44
CA LYS A 96 13.96 -2.51 31.55
C LYS A 96 12.91 -1.49 31.99
N PRO A 97 12.24 -0.78 31.06
CA PRO A 97 11.20 0.18 31.42
C PRO A 97 10.18 -0.57 32.28
N THR A 98 10.09 -0.20 33.54
CA THR A 98 9.12 -0.78 34.45
C THR A 98 7.75 -0.31 33.98
N LEU A 99 7.00 -1.22 33.33
CA LEU A 99 5.55 -1.10 33.18
C LEU A 99 5.00 -0.70 34.56
N GLY A 100 4.15 0.33 34.60
CA GLY A 100 3.60 0.89 35.83
C GLY A 100 3.23 -0.20 36.84
N SER A 101 3.79 -0.08 38.04
CA SER A 101 3.51 -0.98 39.16
C SER A 101 2.00 -0.99 39.45
N GLY A 102 1.29 -1.99 38.93
CA GLY A 102 -0.17 -2.09 39.10
C GLY A 102 -0.89 -3.19 38.30
N VAL A 103 -0.25 -3.83 37.31
CA VAL A 103 -0.93 -4.90 36.56
C VAL A 103 -0.77 -6.24 37.28
N ASN A 104 -1.84 -6.68 37.95
CA ASN A 104 -1.93 -8.03 38.54
C ASN A 104 -1.89 -9.10 37.43
N LEU A 105 -0.75 -9.80 37.30
CA LEU A 105 -0.54 -10.91 36.37
C LEU A 105 -1.16 -12.25 36.83
N LYS A 106 -1.92 -12.24 37.92
CA LYS A 106 -2.62 -13.44 38.40
C LYS A 106 -3.77 -13.77 37.43
N PRO A 107 -3.92 -15.03 37.01
CA PRO A 107 -5.05 -15.44 36.19
C PRO A 107 -6.35 -15.05 36.90
N ARG A 108 -7.24 -14.34 36.18
CA ARG A 108 -8.51 -13.90 36.74
C ARG A 108 -9.34 -15.13 37.14
N PRO A 109 -10.05 -15.09 38.29
CA PRO A 109 -10.93 -16.19 38.68
C PRO A 109 -11.97 -16.42 37.59
N LYS A 110 -12.27 -17.70 37.29
CA LYS A 110 -13.26 -18.08 36.27
C LYS A 110 -14.61 -17.45 36.61
N GLN A 111 -15.29 -16.88 35.61
CA GLN A 111 -16.63 -16.34 35.79
C GLN A 111 -17.60 -17.46 36.20
N LYS A 112 -18.40 -17.22 37.24
CA LYS A 112 -19.44 -18.16 37.67
C LYS A 112 -20.63 -18.03 36.72
N LEU A 113 -20.70 -18.90 35.71
CA LEU A 113 -21.87 -18.99 34.82
C LEU A 113 -23.09 -19.49 35.60
N SER A 114 -24.24 -18.87 35.34
CA SER A 114 -25.54 -19.27 35.88
C SER A 114 -25.91 -20.69 35.42
N ALA A 115 -26.75 -21.40 36.20
CA ALA A 115 -27.23 -22.72 35.81
C ALA A 115 -27.96 -22.70 34.46
N ALA A 116 -28.69 -21.61 34.19
CA ALA A 116 -29.34 -21.38 32.90
C ALA A 116 -28.34 -21.27 31.75
N ASP A 117 -27.26 -20.48 31.92
CA ASP A 117 -26.21 -20.34 30.90
C ASP A 117 -25.46 -21.64 30.66
N ARG A 118 -25.27 -22.47 31.69
CA ARG A 118 -24.64 -23.79 31.53
C ARG A 118 -25.53 -24.71 30.71
N LEU A 119 -26.84 -24.69 30.95
CA LEU A 119 -27.81 -25.47 30.19
C LEU A 119 -27.93 -24.98 28.75
N ALA A 120 -27.95 -23.66 28.52
CA ALA A 120 -27.95 -23.07 27.19
C ALA A 120 -26.68 -23.45 26.42
N ASN A 121 -25.50 -23.24 27.01
CA ASN A 121 -24.23 -23.65 26.41
C ASN A 121 -24.13 -25.16 26.18
N ALA A 122 -24.70 -25.99 27.06
CA ALA A 122 -24.75 -27.43 26.86
C ALA A 122 -25.66 -27.80 25.68
N ARG A 123 -26.85 -27.21 25.62
CA ARG A 123 -27.80 -27.38 24.51
C ARG A 123 -27.18 -26.96 23.17
N ASP A 124 -26.54 -25.80 23.13
CA ASP A 124 -25.89 -25.27 21.93
C ASP A 124 -24.70 -26.15 21.51
N LYS A 125 -23.93 -26.68 22.47
CA LYS A 125 -22.86 -27.63 22.16
C LYS A 125 -23.39 -28.97 21.66
N THR A 126 -24.50 -29.45 22.23
CA THR A 126 -25.14 -30.68 21.74
C THR A 126 -25.73 -30.49 20.36
N SER A 127 -26.34 -29.33 20.05
CA SER A 127 -26.87 -29.06 18.72
C SER A 127 -25.77 -28.93 17.66
N ILE A 128 -24.65 -28.28 18.01
CA ILE A 128 -23.46 -28.22 17.15
C ILE A 128 -22.92 -29.64 16.89
N TYR A 129 -22.86 -30.49 17.92
CA TYR A 129 -22.38 -31.87 17.79
C TYR A 129 -23.33 -32.73 16.95
N THR A 130 -24.65 -32.63 17.15
CA THR A 130 -25.63 -33.38 16.37
C THR A 130 -25.61 -32.97 14.90
N MET A 131 -25.52 -31.66 14.61
CA MET A 131 -25.39 -31.16 13.23
C MET A 131 -24.09 -31.65 12.56
N GLN A 132 -23.01 -31.81 13.33
CA GLN A 132 -21.75 -32.34 12.81
C GLN A 132 -21.78 -33.87 12.62
N GLN A 133 -22.64 -34.58 13.37
CA GLN A 133 -22.78 -36.03 13.33
C GLN A 133 -23.62 -36.52 12.14
N GLU A 134 -24.59 -35.75 11.66
CA GLU A 134 -25.52 -36.13 10.57
C GLU A 134 -24.85 -36.25 9.17
N GLY A 135 -23.56 -35.95 9.02
CA GLY A 135 -22.84 -35.97 7.74
C GLY A 135 -21.64 -36.91 7.63
N MET A 136 -21.33 -37.72 8.67
CA MET A 136 -20.10 -38.52 8.73
C MET A 136 -20.39 -40.03 8.74
N SER A 137 -19.64 -40.81 7.96
CA SER A 137 -19.76 -42.27 7.95
C SER A 137 -19.28 -42.91 9.27
N GLU A 138 -19.75 -44.12 9.60
CA GLU A 138 -19.40 -44.80 10.85
C GLU A 138 -17.88 -45.02 11.00
N GLU A 139 -17.17 -45.32 9.92
CA GLU A 139 -15.72 -45.49 9.90
C GLU A 139 -14.97 -44.18 10.19
N GLU A 140 -15.45 -43.06 9.65
CA GLU A 140 -14.91 -41.74 9.95
C GLU A 140 -15.19 -41.34 11.41
N HIS A 141 -16.33 -41.79 11.95
CA HIS A 141 -16.69 -41.61 13.35
C HIS A 141 -15.73 -42.33 14.30
N GLU A 142 -15.34 -43.56 13.98
CA GLU A 142 -14.38 -44.32 14.76
C GLU A 142 -12.97 -43.73 14.70
N ARG A 143 -12.55 -43.27 13.51
CA ARG A 143 -11.27 -42.56 13.35
C ARG A 143 -11.26 -41.26 14.14
N PHE A 144 -12.32 -40.47 14.06
CA PHE A 144 -12.47 -39.24 14.83
C PHE A 144 -12.49 -39.50 16.34
N LYS A 145 -13.18 -40.57 16.78
CA LYS A 145 -13.18 -41.01 18.18
C LYS A 145 -11.81 -41.46 18.64
N LYS A 146 -11.04 -42.15 17.80
CA LYS A 146 -9.67 -42.56 18.07
C LYS A 146 -8.75 -41.35 18.17
N GLU A 147 -8.80 -40.43 17.22
CA GLU A 147 -8.04 -39.18 17.27
C GLU A 147 -8.40 -38.32 18.49
N MET A 148 -9.69 -38.22 18.84
CA MET A 148 -10.12 -37.51 20.04
C MET A 148 -9.61 -38.21 21.30
N LYS A 149 -9.74 -39.54 21.38
CA LYS A 149 -9.19 -40.32 22.49
C LYS A 149 -7.69 -40.07 22.64
N ASP A 150 -6.95 -40.09 21.53
CA ASP A 150 -5.52 -39.86 21.49
C ASP A 150 -5.16 -38.43 21.93
N LYS A 151 -5.88 -37.40 21.49
CA LYS A 151 -5.72 -36.00 21.95
C LYS A 151 -5.92 -35.81 23.46
N PHE A 152 -6.73 -36.66 24.10
CA PHE A 152 -7.00 -36.62 25.54
C PHE A 152 -6.18 -37.63 26.35
N GLN A 153 -5.34 -38.45 25.69
CA GLN A 153 -4.35 -39.23 26.42
C GLN A 153 -3.30 -38.27 27.02
N PRO A 154 -2.87 -38.49 28.27
CA PRO A 154 -2.02 -37.55 29.01
C PRO A 154 -0.64 -37.26 28.38
N GLY A 155 -0.26 -37.92 27.28
CA GLY A 155 0.98 -37.69 26.52
C GLY A 155 0.82 -37.06 25.13
N ALA A 156 -0.39 -36.94 24.59
CA ALA A 156 -0.61 -36.54 23.20
C ALA A 156 -1.33 -35.18 23.10
N ARG A 157 -0.59 -34.12 23.47
CA ARG A 157 -1.03 -32.76 23.14
C ARG A 157 -0.83 -32.52 21.63
N PRO A 158 -1.77 -31.84 20.95
CA PRO A 158 -1.64 -31.57 19.52
C PRO A 158 -0.49 -30.60 19.30
N MET A 159 0.50 -31.05 18.52
CA MET A 159 1.76 -30.39 18.19
C MET A 159 2.80 -30.42 19.33
N PRO A 160 3.85 -31.27 19.23
CA PRO A 160 4.99 -31.16 20.13
C PRO A 160 5.71 -29.84 19.88
N THR A 161 5.58 -28.91 20.83
CA THR A 161 6.30 -27.63 20.82
C THR A 161 7.77 -27.78 21.23
N THR A 162 8.19 -29.00 21.64
CA THR A 162 9.55 -29.32 22.07
C THR A 162 10.24 -30.23 21.07
N LEU A 163 11.55 -29.99 20.85
CA LEU A 163 12.39 -30.77 19.92
C LEU A 163 12.32 -32.28 20.20
N GLN A 164 12.20 -32.66 21.48
CA GLN A 164 12.13 -34.04 21.94
C GLN A 164 10.75 -34.70 21.71
N GLY A 165 9.68 -33.91 21.70
CA GLY A 165 8.35 -34.40 21.29
C GLY A 165 8.28 -34.63 19.78
N LEU A 166 8.94 -33.77 18.98
CA LEU A 166 9.08 -33.99 17.54
C LEU A 166 9.89 -35.24 17.23
N SER A 167 10.98 -35.50 17.97
CA SER A 167 11.77 -36.72 17.79
C SER A 167 10.98 -37.98 18.15
N SER A 168 10.15 -37.95 19.20
CA SER A 168 9.31 -39.09 19.56
C SER A 168 8.25 -39.38 18.50
N LEU A 169 7.58 -38.34 17.97
CA LEU A 169 6.59 -38.49 16.90
C LEU A 169 7.24 -38.92 15.57
N ALA A 170 8.46 -38.44 15.30
CA ALA A 170 9.24 -38.88 14.15
C ALA A 170 9.62 -40.36 14.29
N ASN A 171 10.09 -40.79 15.46
CA ASN A 171 10.43 -42.19 15.73
C ASN A 171 9.21 -43.09 15.59
N GLU A 172 8.06 -42.71 16.14
CA GLU A 172 6.81 -43.47 15.98
C GLU A 172 6.44 -43.62 14.50
N ARG A 173 6.47 -42.52 13.72
CA ARG A 173 6.22 -42.57 12.27
C ARG A 173 7.24 -43.40 11.51
N ILE A 174 8.51 -43.38 11.94
CA ILE A 174 9.58 -44.18 11.35
C ILE A 174 9.30 -45.67 11.62
N GLU A 175 8.98 -46.04 12.85
CA GLU A 175 8.63 -47.42 13.23
C GLU A 175 7.39 -47.91 12.47
N ASP A 176 6.38 -47.07 12.34
CA ASP A 176 5.15 -47.33 11.59
C ASP A 176 5.42 -47.53 10.08
N ALA A 177 6.35 -46.78 9.50
CA ALA A 177 6.78 -46.92 8.11
C ALA A 177 7.72 -48.13 7.91
N ILE A 178 8.52 -48.50 8.93
CA ILE A 178 9.29 -49.75 8.97
C ILE A 178 8.34 -50.95 8.99
N ALA A 179 7.30 -50.91 9.82
CA ALA A 179 6.28 -51.95 9.92
C ALA A 179 5.53 -52.14 8.58
N ARG A 180 5.22 -51.04 7.89
CA ARG A 180 4.66 -51.06 6.52
C ARG A 180 5.66 -51.50 5.44
N GLY A 181 6.93 -51.71 5.79
CA GLY A 181 7.96 -52.16 4.86
C GLY A 181 8.46 -51.10 3.87
N GLN A 182 8.11 -49.82 4.07
CA GLN A 182 8.47 -48.74 3.15
C GLN A 182 10.00 -48.53 3.05
N PHE A 183 10.75 -48.90 4.10
CA PHE A 183 12.20 -48.82 4.11
C PHE A 183 12.92 -49.98 3.41
N LYS A 184 12.21 -51.02 2.95
CA LYS A 184 12.86 -52.23 2.38
C LYS A 184 13.36 -52.01 0.94
N ASN A 185 12.68 -51.19 0.14
CA ASN A 185 12.98 -50.99 -1.30
C ASN A 185 13.52 -49.59 -1.64
N ILE A 186 14.13 -48.89 -0.67
CA ILE A 186 14.75 -47.59 -0.95
C ILE A 186 16.15 -47.86 -1.52
N PRO A 187 16.52 -47.31 -2.69
CA PRO A 187 17.87 -47.45 -3.22
C PRO A 187 18.88 -46.85 -2.23
N ARG A 188 19.79 -47.68 -1.72
CA ARG A 188 20.81 -47.28 -0.72
C ARG A 188 22.15 -47.03 -1.42
N GLY A 189 22.77 -45.88 -1.18
CA GLY A 189 24.08 -45.53 -1.72
C GLY A 189 24.46 -44.07 -1.44
N LYS A 190 25.77 -43.75 -1.49
CA LYS A 190 26.24 -42.35 -1.42
C LYS A 190 25.68 -41.59 -2.62
N GLY A 191 24.93 -40.51 -2.37
CA GLY A 191 24.36 -39.64 -3.41
C GLY A 191 22.95 -40.01 -3.89
N VAL A 192 22.35 -41.09 -3.38
CA VAL A 192 20.96 -41.44 -3.70
C VAL A 192 20.02 -40.69 -2.74
N ASN A 193 19.01 -40.01 -3.30
CA ASN A 193 18.10 -39.07 -2.59
C ASN A 193 18.77 -37.82 -2.00
N ILE A 194 19.97 -37.48 -2.46
CA ILE A 194 20.61 -36.20 -2.18
C ILE A 194 20.60 -35.43 -3.49
N GLU A 195 19.72 -34.44 -3.62
CA GLU A 195 19.79 -33.50 -4.72
C GLU A 195 21.13 -32.77 -4.62
N ARG A 196 22.00 -33.02 -5.61
CA ARG A 196 23.28 -32.32 -5.69
C ARG A 196 22.97 -30.89 -6.11
N ASP A 197 23.00 -29.98 -5.15
CA ASP A 197 22.89 -28.55 -5.45
C ASP A 197 24.07 -28.13 -6.33
N TYR A 198 23.85 -28.01 -7.65
CA TYR A 198 24.89 -27.63 -8.61
C TYR A 198 25.50 -26.27 -8.29
N ASN A 199 24.71 -25.36 -7.72
CA ASN A 199 25.14 -24.03 -7.27
C ASN A 199 26.10 -24.08 -6.08
N ALA A 200 26.08 -25.16 -5.27
CA ALA A 200 26.98 -25.30 -4.12
C ALA A 200 28.45 -25.52 -4.53
N ASN A 201 28.70 -26.00 -5.76
CA ASN A 201 30.06 -26.16 -6.29
C ASN A 201 30.40 -25.09 -7.35
N SER A 202 29.57 -24.07 -7.53
CA SER A 202 29.86 -23.06 -8.56
C SER A 202 31.10 -22.26 -8.14
N PRO A 203 32.14 -22.12 -8.99
CA PRO A 203 33.31 -21.30 -8.67
C PRO A 203 33.00 -19.79 -8.55
N PHE A 204 31.86 -19.36 -9.07
CA PHE A 204 31.46 -17.95 -9.15
C PHE A 204 30.64 -17.48 -7.95
N ILE A 205 30.11 -18.39 -7.13
CA ILE A 205 29.37 -18.06 -5.91
C ILE A 205 30.21 -18.54 -4.73
N GLN A 206 30.51 -17.63 -3.82
CA GLN A 206 31.24 -18.00 -2.61
C GLN A 206 30.38 -18.91 -1.73
N THR A 207 31.00 -19.91 -1.10
CA THR A 207 30.32 -20.88 -0.21
C THR A 207 29.46 -20.19 0.87
N THR A 208 29.94 -19.07 1.41
CA THR A 208 29.21 -18.23 2.37
C THR A 208 27.97 -17.58 1.76
N GLU A 209 28.06 -17.01 0.56
CA GLU A 209 26.92 -16.41 -0.13
C GLU A 209 25.86 -17.46 -0.49
N TYR A 210 26.31 -18.61 -0.97
CA TYR A 210 25.44 -19.75 -1.24
C TYR A 210 24.67 -20.19 0.02
N PHE A 211 25.38 -20.42 1.14
CA PHE A 211 24.73 -20.83 2.39
C PHE A 211 23.85 -19.73 2.99
N MET A 212 24.24 -18.47 2.88
CA MET A 212 23.43 -17.33 3.32
C MET A 212 22.12 -17.27 2.52
N ASN A 213 22.17 -17.31 1.19
CA ASN A 213 20.99 -17.31 0.33
C ASN A 213 20.10 -18.54 0.58
N LYS A 214 20.70 -19.71 0.81
CA LYS A 214 19.96 -20.94 1.18
C LYS A 214 19.32 -20.84 2.56
N MET A 215 19.98 -20.19 3.52
CA MET A 215 19.43 -19.96 4.86
C MET A 215 18.27 -18.96 4.79
N ILE A 216 18.41 -17.90 4.01
CA ILE A 216 17.34 -16.93 3.72
C ILE A 216 16.11 -17.63 3.11
N GLN A 217 16.33 -18.48 2.09
CA GLN A 217 15.25 -19.26 1.46
C GLN A 217 14.61 -20.26 2.44
N ARG A 218 15.41 -21.01 3.21
CA ARG A 218 14.89 -22.02 4.16
C ARG A 218 14.16 -21.43 5.36
N GLN A 219 14.58 -20.27 5.82
CA GLN A 219 13.93 -19.58 6.95
C GLN A 219 12.77 -18.70 6.48
N GLU A 220 12.48 -18.65 5.18
CA GLU A 220 11.48 -17.78 4.55
C GLU A 220 11.65 -16.30 4.96
N ILE A 221 12.88 -15.91 5.31
CA ILE A 221 13.18 -14.56 5.77
C ILE A 221 13.34 -13.69 4.55
N VAL A 222 12.41 -12.75 4.38
CA VAL A 222 12.48 -11.75 3.33
C VAL A 222 13.38 -10.61 3.84
N PRO A 223 14.42 -10.20 3.08
CA PRO A 223 15.21 -9.02 3.44
C PRO A 223 14.31 -7.84 3.84
N PRO A 224 14.63 -7.08 4.91
CA PRO A 224 13.72 -6.07 5.46
C PRO A 224 13.25 -5.01 4.46
N TRP A 225 14.07 -4.67 3.45
CA TRP A 225 13.69 -3.74 2.40
C TRP A 225 12.65 -4.34 1.44
N ILE A 226 12.65 -5.65 1.20
CA ILE A 226 11.64 -6.34 0.38
C ILE A 226 10.30 -6.41 1.11
N GLU A 227 10.27 -6.59 2.43
CA GLU A 227 9.01 -6.48 3.21
C GLU A 227 8.37 -5.10 3.03
N LYS A 228 9.19 -4.04 3.20
CA LYS A 228 8.76 -2.66 2.93
C LYS A 228 8.37 -2.44 1.47
N GLN A 229 9.02 -3.12 0.53
CA GLN A 229 8.63 -3.09 -0.87
C GLN A 229 7.21 -3.63 -1.05
N GLN A 230 6.92 -4.79 -0.45
CA GLN A 230 5.60 -5.40 -0.55
C GLN A 230 4.54 -4.53 0.10
N GLU A 231 4.84 -3.93 1.25
CA GLU A 231 3.96 -2.96 1.92
C GLU A 231 3.71 -1.73 1.04
N LEU A 232 4.76 -1.14 0.47
CA LEU A 232 4.66 -0.01 -0.47
C LEU A 232 3.79 -0.36 -1.67
N MET A 233 4.01 -1.52 -2.29
CA MET A 233 3.24 -1.97 -3.45
C MET A 233 1.78 -2.24 -3.09
N LYS A 234 1.51 -2.83 -1.92
CA LYS A 234 0.14 -3.03 -1.43
C LYS A 234 -0.56 -1.68 -1.24
N LEU A 235 0.05 -0.72 -0.56
CA LEU A 235 -0.52 0.62 -0.34
C LEU A 235 -0.76 1.36 -1.66
N ILE A 236 0.20 1.32 -2.60
CA ILE A 236 0.01 1.93 -3.92
C ILE A 236 -1.15 1.27 -4.66
N ASN A 237 -1.25 -0.06 -4.63
CA ASN A 237 -2.31 -0.78 -5.32
C ASN A 237 -3.69 -0.54 -4.70
N THR A 238 -3.79 -0.47 -3.37
CA THR A 238 -5.05 -0.13 -2.69
C THR A 238 -5.45 1.31 -2.99
N PHE A 239 -4.52 2.26 -2.92
CA PHE A 239 -4.73 3.66 -3.28
C PHE A 239 -5.22 3.80 -4.73
N ARG A 240 -4.50 3.23 -5.71
CA ARG A 240 -4.87 3.29 -7.13
C ARG A 240 -6.20 2.59 -7.43
N SER A 241 -6.48 1.47 -6.76
CA SER A 241 -7.75 0.75 -6.97
C SER A 241 -8.92 1.53 -6.39
N ARG A 242 -8.75 2.15 -5.22
CA ARG A 242 -9.74 3.05 -4.65
C ARG A 242 -9.98 4.25 -5.54
N LEU A 243 -8.91 4.96 -5.92
CA LEU A 243 -8.97 6.14 -6.79
C LEU A 243 -9.70 5.84 -8.11
N ARG A 244 -9.37 4.72 -8.77
CA ARG A 244 -10.05 4.28 -10.00
C ARG A 244 -11.53 3.94 -9.77
N ASN A 245 -11.85 3.27 -8.67
CA ASN A 245 -13.23 2.89 -8.36
C ASN A 245 -14.09 4.10 -8.02
N ASP A 246 -13.58 5.01 -7.19
CA ASP A 246 -14.28 6.22 -6.76
C ASP A 246 -14.52 7.14 -7.96
N TRP A 247 -13.49 7.38 -8.77
CA TRP A 247 -13.63 8.15 -10.01
C TRP A 247 -14.58 7.50 -11.02
N ARG A 248 -14.43 6.19 -11.29
CA ARG A 248 -15.32 5.46 -12.22
C ARG A 248 -16.79 5.56 -11.80
N ARG A 249 -17.07 5.40 -10.50
CA ARG A 249 -18.43 5.51 -9.95
C ARG A 249 -18.96 6.93 -10.03
N HIS A 250 -18.13 7.94 -9.77
CA HIS A 250 -18.49 9.34 -9.87
C HIS A 250 -18.79 9.71 -11.33
N ALA A 251 -17.84 9.49 -12.23
CA ALA A 251 -17.95 9.80 -13.65
C ALA A 251 -19.15 9.11 -14.32
N ALA A 252 -19.37 7.81 -14.08
CA ALA A 252 -20.54 7.11 -14.61
C ALA A 252 -21.85 7.71 -14.08
N ARG A 253 -21.91 8.08 -12.79
CA ARG A 253 -23.09 8.73 -12.21
C ARG A 253 -23.32 10.12 -12.80
N THR A 254 -22.27 10.92 -12.96
CA THR A 254 -22.35 12.28 -13.50
C THR A 254 -22.76 12.27 -14.98
N ILE A 255 -22.26 11.32 -15.78
CA ILE A 255 -22.65 11.16 -17.19
C ILE A 255 -24.12 10.73 -17.28
N SER A 256 -24.57 9.77 -16.46
CA SER A 256 -25.97 9.35 -16.44
C SER A 256 -26.91 10.43 -15.88
N SER A 257 -26.48 11.24 -14.91
CA SER A 257 -27.31 12.30 -14.32
C SER A 257 -27.55 13.47 -15.27
N LYS A 258 -26.72 13.66 -16.30
CA LYS A 258 -26.94 14.64 -17.37
C LYS A 258 -28.14 14.28 -18.28
N GLY A 259 -28.71 13.08 -18.14
CA GLY A 259 -29.90 12.64 -18.87
C GLY A 259 -29.61 12.13 -20.29
N GLY A 260 -30.69 11.83 -21.03
CA GLY A 260 -30.65 11.27 -22.38
C GLY A 260 -30.82 9.74 -22.44
N THR A 261 -30.95 9.21 -23.65
CA THR A 261 -31.07 7.77 -23.89
C THR A 261 -29.79 7.03 -23.48
N LEU A 262 -29.90 5.72 -23.22
CA LEU A 262 -28.72 4.91 -22.82
C LEU A 262 -27.62 4.97 -23.90
N ASP A 263 -28.00 4.92 -25.18
CA ASP A 263 -27.05 5.01 -26.29
C ASP A 263 -26.35 6.37 -26.36
N GLU A 264 -27.07 7.48 -26.11
CA GLU A 264 -26.45 8.81 -26.00
C GLU A 264 -25.46 8.91 -24.83
N GLN A 265 -25.77 8.28 -23.68
CA GLN A 265 -24.86 8.25 -22.53
C GLN A 265 -23.58 7.50 -22.87
N ILE A 266 -23.69 6.38 -23.58
CA ILE A 266 -22.54 5.59 -24.06
C ILE A 266 -21.73 6.39 -25.09
N ARG A 267 -22.41 7.05 -26.05
CA ARG A 267 -21.76 7.90 -27.06
C ARG A 267 -20.99 9.04 -26.41
N ARG A 268 -21.56 9.71 -25.39
CA ARG A 268 -20.84 10.75 -24.61
C ARG A 268 -19.65 10.18 -23.86
N ALA A 269 -19.78 9.02 -23.21
CA ALA A 269 -18.68 8.38 -22.49
C ALA A 269 -17.52 8.03 -23.44
N LYS A 270 -17.82 7.49 -24.62
CA LYS A 270 -16.82 7.23 -25.68
C LYS A 270 -16.20 8.54 -26.21
N ALA A 271 -16.99 9.59 -26.40
CA ALA A 271 -16.48 10.90 -26.84
C ALA A 271 -15.53 11.54 -25.81
N PHE A 272 -15.81 11.37 -24.51
CA PHE A 272 -14.88 11.76 -23.44
C PHE A 272 -13.62 10.89 -23.44
N ALA A 273 -13.74 9.58 -23.66
CA ALA A 273 -12.57 8.69 -23.77
C ALA A 273 -11.61 9.11 -24.89
N LEU A 274 -12.14 9.49 -26.06
CA LEU A 274 -11.33 10.01 -27.16
C LEU A 274 -10.70 11.37 -26.84
N ALA A 275 -11.39 12.24 -26.08
CA ALA A 275 -10.82 13.50 -25.61
C ALA A 275 -9.68 13.28 -24.60
N GLU A 276 -9.82 12.30 -23.69
CA GLU A 276 -8.76 11.91 -22.76
C GLU A 276 -7.54 11.34 -23.45
N GLU A 277 -7.73 10.51 -24.48
CA GLU A 277 -6.61 9.94 -25.24
C GLU A 277 -5.75 11.01 -25.92
N LYS A 278 -6.39 12.08 -26.42
CA LYS A 278 -5.69 13.24 -26.98
C LYS A 278 -4.95 14.06 -25.92
N TYR A 279 -5.56 14.28 -24.76
CA TYR A 279 -5.00 15.12 -23.71
C TYR A 279 -3.92 14.40 -22.89
N ASN A 280 -4.17 13.14 -22.54
CA ASN A 280 -3.29 12.29 -21.76
C ASN A 280 -3.13 10.93 -22.46
N PRO A 281 -2.20 10.83 -23.42
CA PRO A 281 -1.95 9.57 -24.09
C PRO A 281 -1.51 8.54 -23.05
N ARG A 282 -2.18 7.38 -23.07
CA ARG A 282 -1.72 6.25 -22.27
C ARG A 282 -0.31 5.89 -22.75
N PRO A 283 0.64 5.56 -21.86
CA PRO A 283 1.84 4.87 -22.30
C PRO A 283 1.36 3.58 -22.97
N GLY A 284 1.39 3.57 -24.31
CA GLY A 284 0.80 2.53 -25.11
C GLY A 284 1.50 1.20 -24.82
N THR A 285 0.71 0.14 -24.71
CA THR A 285 1.22 -1.20 -24.97
C THR A 285 1.53 -1.23 -26.47
N ARG A 286 2.80 -0.98 -26.83
CA ARG A 286 3.24 -1.17 -28.21
C ARG A 286 3.36 -2.67 -28.43
N THR A 287 2.40 -3.26 -29.11
CA THR A 287 2.47 -4.64 -29.59
C THR A 287 3.24 -4.63 -30.91
N GLU A 288 4.55 -4.84 -30.84
CA GLU A 288 5.33 -5.09 -32.05
C GLU A 288 5.15 -6.56 -32.43
N THR A 289 4.61 -6.80 -33.63
CA THR A 289 4.53 -8.14 -34.21
C THR A 289 5.82 -8.39 -34.99
N MET A 290 6.80 -9.00 -34.33
CA MET A 290 8.00 -9.44 -35.03
C MET A 290 7.72 -10.81 -35.66
N SER A 291 7.75 -10.85 -36.99
CA SER A 291 7.66 -12.10 -37.74
C SER A 291 9.08 -12.61 -38.00
N ALA A 292 9.44 -13.74 -37.40
CA ALA A 292 10.70 -14.42 -37.68
C ALA A 292 10.42 -15.69 -38.50
N ILE A 293 11.25 -15.92 -39.52
CA ILE A 293 11.25 -17.17 -40.28
C ILE A 293 12.19 -18.12 -39.53
N GLY A 294 11.65 -19.21 -38.99
CA GLY A 294 12.49 -20.26 -38.40
C GLY A 294 13.29 -21.00 -39.47
N SER A 295 14.31 -21.77 -39.06
CA SER A 295 15.15 -22.59 -39.96
C SER A 295 14.37 -23.55 -40.87
N ASP A 296 13.13 -23.84 -40.50
CA ASP A 296 12.26 -24.83 -41.16
C ASP A 296 11.29 -24.17 -42.16
N GLY A 297 11.44 -22.86 -42.42
CA GLY A 297 10.60 -22.11 -43.37
C GLY A 297 9.20 -21.75 -42.84
N VAL A 298 8.89 -22.05 -41.58
CA VAL A 298 7.62 -21.72 -40.93
C VAL A 298 7.69 -20.34 -40.28
N LEU A 299 6.73 -19.48 -40.61
CA LEU A 299 6.62 -18.12 -40.10
C LEU A 299 5.99 -18.16 -38.70
N THR A 300 6.77 -17.79 -37.68
CA THR A 300 6.28 -17.68 -36.30
C THR A 300 6.23 -16.21 -35.91
N SER A 301 5.03 -15.73 -35.57
CA SER A 301 4.82 -14.37 -35.06
C SER A 301 4.98 -14.40 -33.54
N ILE A 302 6.01 -13.74 -33.01
CA ILE A 302 6.21 -13.59 -31.57
C ILE A 302 5.80 -12.16 -31.21
N THR A 303 4.73 -12.04 -30.42
CA THR A 303 4.26 -10.75 -29.90
C THR A 303 5.06 -10.39 -28.65
N VAL A 304 5.93 -9.38 -28.75
CA VAL A 304 6.67 -8.84 -27.60
C VAL A 304 5.94 -7.60 -27.10
N GLU A 305 5.54 -7.61 -25.82
CA GLU A 305 4.90 -6.47 -25.17
C GLU A 305 5.95 -5.60 -24.46
N GLU A 306 6.27 -4.43 -25.01
CA GLU A 306 7.18 -3.48 -24.36
C GLU A 306 6.45 -2.20 -23.93
N LYS A 307 6.76 -1.71 -22.72
CA LYS A 307 6.13 -0.53 -22.11
C LYS A 307 7.00 0.71 -22.32
N ILE A 308 6.65 1.53 -23.31
CA ILE A 308 7.32 2.81 -23.59
C ILE A 308 6.41 3.97 -23.19
N ALA A 309 6.97 4.99 -22.52
CA ALA A 309 6.30 6.27 -22.29
C ALA A 309 6.36 7.12 -23.57
N ALA A 310 5.22 7.39 -24.20
CA ALA A 310 5.17 8.07 -25.48
C ALA A 310 5.30 9.59 -25.35
N GLY A 311 6.39 10.13 -25.90
CA GLY A 311 6.65 11.55 -26.13
C GLY A 311 7.69 11.80 -27.24
N VAL A 312 8.02 10.78 -28.04
CA VAL A 312 8.90 10.89 -29.20
C VAL A 312 8.07 10.60 -30.44
N ALA A 313 7.97 11.58 -31.34
CA ALA A 313 7.36 11.40 -32.64
C ALA A 313 8.22 10.41 -33.46
N PRO A 314 7.62 9.42 -34.15
CA PRO A 314 8.38 8.59 -35.07
C PRO A 314 8.83 9.44 -36.26
N GLU A 315 10.14 9.51 -36.47
CA GLU A 315 10.75 9.91 -37.74
C GLU A 315 10.11 9.10 -38.89
N PRO A 316 9.84 9.72 -40.06
CA PRO A 316 9.33 8.98 -41.21
C PRO A 316 10.37 7.94 -41.64
N ALA A 317 9.91 6.71 -41.83
CA ALA A 317 10.73 5.59 -42.28
C ALA A 317 11.43 5.94 -43.61
N GLN A 318 12.75 5.82 -43.62
CA GLN A 318 13.56 5.87 -44.83
C GLN A 318 13.28 4.62 -45.68
N ASP A 319 13.19 4.82 -47.00
CA ASP A 319 12.95 3.79 -48.00
C ASP A 319 13.99 2.66 -47.94
N PRO A 320 13.62 1.40 -48.27
CA PRO A 320 14.54 0.26 -48.18
C PRO A 320 15.66 0.37 -49.23
N VAL A 321 16.90 0.43 -48.74
CA VAL A 321 18.11 0.30 -49.56
C VAL A 321 18.29 -1.17 -49.93
N GLU A 322 18.28 -1.46 -51.22
CA GLU A 322 18.54 -2.76 -51.83
C GLU A 322 20.05 -3.08 -51.72
N ILE A 323 20.42 -3.98 -50.81
CA ILE A 323 21.80 -4.44 -50.63
C ILE A 323 22.03 -5.65 -51.55
N THR A 324 22.78 -5.45 -52.62
CA THR A 324 23.32 -6.53 -53.46
C THR A 324 24.51 -7.17 -52.76
N ILE A 325 24.43 -8.48 -52.52
CA ILE A 325 25.51 -9.29 -51.94
C ILE A 325 26.47 -9.68 -53.07
N THR A 326 27.69 -9.15 -53.07
CA THR A 326 28.83 -9.72 -53.79
C THR A 326 29.62 -10.63 -52.86
N GLU A 327 29.65 -11.93 -53.18
CA GLU A 327 30.53 -12.92 -52.56
C GLU A 327 32.00 -12.60 -52.84
N ILE A 328 32.82 -12.53 -51.79
CA ILE A 328 34.28 -12.66 -51.89
C ILE A 328 34.75 -13.61 -50.77
N ALA A 329 35.35 -14.73 -51.19
CA ALA A 329 35.96 -15.75 -50.35
C ALA A 329 37.30 -15.26 -49.73
N PRO A 330 37.84 -15.94 -48.70
CA PRO A 330 38.66 -15.30 -47.66
C PRO A 330 40.15 -15.27 -47.99
N SER A 331 40.85 -14.25 -47.49
CA SER A 331 42.31 -14.27 -47.33
C SER A 331 42.70 -13.68 -45.97
N GLN A 332 43.66 -14.35 -45.36
CA GLN A 332 44.08 -14.33 -43.96
C GLN A 332 44.75 -13.01 -43.54
N ASP A 333 44.64 -12.70 -42.24
CA ASP A 333 45.42 -11.66 -41.60
C ASP A 333 46.89 -12.07 -41.44
N ALA A 334 47.80 -11.13 -41.68
CA ALA A 334 49.10 -11.11 -41.03
C ALA A 334 49.57 -9.67 -40.81
N GLN A 335 49.96 -9.38 -39.55
CA GLN A 335 50.69 -8.20 -39.05
C GLN A 335 49.92 -6.88 -38.78
N GLY A 336 49.58 -6.66 -37.50
CA GLY A 336 50.05 -5.53 -36.67
C GLY A 336 49.47 -4.11 -36.89
N ASN A 337 48.68 -3.65 -35.90
CA ASN A 337 48.23 -2.29 -35.50
C ASN A 337 49.02 -1.04 -36.03
N PRO A 338 48.55 0.20 -35.71
CA PRO A 338 47.26 0.87 -35.93
C PRO A 338 47.47 2.30 -36.54
N VAL A 339 46.46 2.99 -37.08
CA VAL A 339 46.50 4.48 -37.18
C VAL A 339 45.12 5.11 -37.01
N GLU A 340 45.00 5.91 -35.94
CA GLU A 340 43.98 6.91 -35.68
C GLU A 340 44.07 8.10 -36.65
N GLY A 341 42.96 8.79 -36.90
CA GLY A 341 43.02 10.23 -37.21
C GLY A 341 42.03 10.74 -38.23
N ALA A 342 40.93 11.29 -37.70
CA ALA A 342 40.25 12.53 -38.09
C ALA A 342 40.34 13.05 -39.54
N SER A 343 39.18 13.43 -40.11
CA SER A 343 38.91 14.81 -40.57
C SER A 343 37.45 14.98 -41.00
N GLU A 344 36.78 15.91 -40.34
CA GLU A 344 35.59 16.60 -40.83
C GLU A 344 35.93 17.40 -42.10
N LYS A 345 35.00 17.48 -43.07
CA LYS A 345 34.32 18.73 -43.47
C LYS A 345 33.58 18.60 -44.81
N LEU A 346 32.31 19.02 -44.74
CA LEU A 346 31.60 19.96 -45.61
C LEU A 346 31.80 19.86 -47.15
N ALA A 347 30.70 19.55 -47.84
CA ALA A 347 30.39 20.12 -49.15
C ALA A 347 28.88 20.35 -49.25
N GLU A 348 28.51 21.62 -49.40
CA GLU A 348 27.20 22.13 -49.80
C GLU A 348 26.98 21.80 -51.28
N ASP A 349 25.75 21.44 -51.69
CA ASP A 349 25.23 21.92 -52.98
C ASP A 349 23.69 21.91 -53.08
N THR A 350 23.14 23.10 -52.93
CA THR A 350 22.15 23.82 -53.75
C THR A 350 21.13 23.08 -54.66
N ILE A 351 19.84 23.20 -54.26
CA ILE A 351 18.61 23.61 -55.00
C ILE A 351 18.44 23.19 -56.48
N VAL A 352 17.37 22.44 -56.79
CA VAL A 352 16.41 22.80 -57.88
C VAL A 352 14.99 22.30 -57.55
N VAL A 353 14.08 23.24 -57.30
CA VAL A 353 12.62 23.05 -57.39
C VAL A 353 12.21 23.28 -58.84
N SER A 354 11.39 22.39 -59.39
CA SER A 354 10.65 22.65 -60.63
C SER A 354 9.27 22.00 -60.56
N GLN A 355 8.27 22.84 -60.33
CA GLN A 355 6.87 22.57 -60.65
C GLN A 355 6.64 22.96 -62.10
N THR A 356 5.93 22.16 -62.89
CA THR A 356 4.71 22.59 -63.64
C THR A 356 4.07 21.39 -64.39
N PRO A 357 2.78 21.52 -64.79
CA PRO A 357 1.82 20.43 -64.89
C PRO A 357 1.52 20.02 -66.33
N ALA A 358 0.76 18.93 -66.50
CA ALA A 358 0.01 18.71 -67.74
C ALA A 358 -1.28 17.92 -67.46
N ASP A 359 -2.40 18.60 -67.73
CA ASP A 359 -3.72 18.04 -67.99
C ASP A 359 -3.67 16.91 -69.03
N THR A 360 -4.48 15.86 -68.85
CA THR A 360 -5.19 15.23 -69.97
C THR A 360 -6.50 14.61 -69.47
N GLN A 361 -7.52 14.87 -70.27
CA GLN A 361 -8.95 14.71 -70.04
C GLN A 361 -9.44 13.25 -69.93
N GLN A 362 -10.53 13.16 -69.17
CA GLN A 362 -11.54 12.09 -69.10
C GLN A 362 -12.06 11.67 -70.48
N PRO A 363 -12.54 10.42 -70.63
CA PRO A 363 -14.00 10.25 -70.60
C PRO A 363 -14.48 9.02 -69.81
N ALA A 364 -15.68 9.15 -69.25
CA ALA A 364 -16.44 8.07 -68.63
C ALA A 364 -16.81 6.97 -69.64
N PRO A 365 -17.11 5.76 -69.15
CA PRO A 365 -18.51 5.37 -69.17
C PRO A 365 -19.00 4.86 -67.82
N SER A 366 -20.26 5.20 -67.56
CA SER A 366 -21.08 4.67 -66.49
C SER A 366 -21.28 3.17 -66.66
N GLU A 367 -20.78 2.38 -65.72
CA GLU A 367 -21.36 1.08 -65.42
C GLU A 367 -21.60 0.97 -63.92
N SER A 368 -22.87 0.74 -63.62
CA SER A 368 -23.43 0.41 -62.33
C SER A 368 -22.76 -0.83 -61.74
N SER A 369 -21.83 -0.63 -60.82
CA SER A 369 -21.48 -1.64 -59.83
C SER A 369 -21.59 -0.99 -58.46
N THR A 370 -22.67 -1.33 -57.77
CA THR A 370 -22.84 -1.18 -56.33
C THR A 370 -21.55 -1.62 -55.60
N PRO A 371 -20.84 -0.74 -54.89
CA PRO A 371 -19.86 -1.17 -53.92
C PRO A 371 -20.59 -1.43 -52.61
N ILE A 372 -20.83 -2.71 -52.37
CA ILE A 372 -20.67 -3.41 -51.09
C ILE A 372 -20.57 -2.47 -49.88
N ASP A 373 -21.72 -2.30 -49.23
CA ASP A 373 -21.93 -2.21 -47.79
C ASP A 373 -20.71 -1.76 -46.95
N ALA A 374 -20.50 -0.44 -46.91
CA ALA A 374 -19.75 0.16 -45.81
C ALA A 374 -20.65 0.14 -44.56
N PRO A 375 -20.28 -0.53 -43.46
CA PRO A 375 -21.00 -0.35 -42.21
C PRO A 375 -20.75 1.09 -41.71
N GLN A 376 -21.76 1.92 -41.97
CA GLN A 376 -22.21 3.04 -41.15
C GLN A 376 -21.20 4.15 -40.83
N ALA A 377 -21.32 5.25 -41.58
CA ALA A 377 -20.87 6.58 -41.15
C ALA A 377 -21.55 7.07 -39.84
N ALA A 378 -22.57 6.36 -39.33
CA ALA A 378 -23.32 6.70 -38.12
C ALA A 378 -22.60 6.38 -36.80
N ASP A 379 -21.53 5.57 -36.82
CA ASP A 379 -20.80 5.13 -35.63
C ASP A 379 -19.48 5.89 -35.37
N ARG A 380 -19.13 6.88 -36.21
CA ARG A 380 -17.95 7.72 -35.97
C ARG A 380 -18.23 8.74 -34.87
N ILE A 381 -17.85 8.40 -33.65
CA ILE A 381 -18.00 9.27 -32.48
C ILE A 381 -16.90 10.33 -32.52
N LEU A 382 -17.29 11.61 -32.51
CA LEU A 382 -16.35 12.71 -32.44
C LEU A 382 -15.85 12.90 -31.00
N PRO A 383 -14.57 13.26 -30.80
CA PRO A 383 -14.05 13.58 -29.48
C PRO A 383 -14.72 14.85 -28.93
N MET A 384 -14.99 14.87 -27.63
CA MET A 384 -15.42 16.10 -26.95
C MET A 384 -14.29 17.14 -26.95
N ALA A 385 -14.65 18.42 -26.85
CA ALA A 385 -13.69 19.52 -26.86
C ALA A 385 -12.74 19.51 -25.64
N TYR A 386 -13.20 18.98 -24.51
CA TYR A 386 -12.42 18.92 -23.26
C TYR A 386 -12.52 17.56 -22.58
N PRO A 387 -11.45 17.13 -21.89
CA PRO A 387 -11.45 15.94 -21.04
C PRO A 387 -12.49 16.03 -19.92
N PHE A 388 -12.99 14.90 -19.44
CA PHE A 388 -14.00 14.88 -18.39
C PHE A 388 -13.34 15.15 -17.02
N ARG A 389 -13.56 16.32 -16.45
CA ARG A 389 -13.05 16.75 -15.12
C ARG A 389 -14.17 17.39 -14.31
N ASP A 390 -14.28 17.01 -13.04
CA ASP A 390 -15.29 17.52 -12.11
C ASP A 390 -14.58 18.16 -10.90
N GLU A 391 -14.50 19.49 -10.86
CA GLU A 391 -13.79 20.23 -9.79
C GLU A 391 -14.36 19.94 -8.39
N ASN A 392 -15.68 19.75 -8.29
CA ASN A 392 -16.33 19.50 -7.01
C ASN A 392 -15.89 18.16 -6.40
N TRP A 393 -15.69 17.14 -7.25
CA TRP A 393 -15.19 15.84 -6.80
C TRP A 393 -13.73 15.95 -6.37
N GLU A 394 -12.91 16.61 -7.18
CA GLU A 394 -11.50 16.83 -6.86
C GLU A 394 -11.35 17.54 -5.52
N ARG A 395 -12.10 18.62 -5.26
CA ARG A 395 -12.07 19.36 -3.99
C ARG A 395 -12.46 18.48 -2.79
N ASN A 396 -13.52 17.68 -2.93
CA ASN A 396 -14.02 16.83 -1.85
C ASN A 396 -13.03 15.73 -1.49
N GLU A 397 -12.36 15.13 -2.47
CA GLU A 397 -11.42 14.03 -2.23
C GLU A 397 -9.95 14.47 -2.08
N ASN A 398 -9.62 15.73 -2.38
CA ASN A 398 -8.25 16.24 -2.36
C ASN A 398 -7.55 16.01 -1.01
N SER A 399 -8.26 16.23 0.10
CA SER A 399 -7.71 16.06 1.45
C SER A 399 -7.25 14.62 1.69
N TYR A 400 -8.05 13.64 1.26
CA TYR A 400 -7.73 12.23 1.35
C TYR A 400 -6.55 11.87 0.43
N HIS A 401 -6.60 12.29 -0.83
CA HIS A 401 -5.55 11.94 -1.81
C HIS A 401 -4.19 12.53 -1.43
N LYS A 402 -4.15 13.75 -0.89
CA LYS A 402 -2.93 14.37 -0.35
C LYS A 402 -2.34 13.56 0.80
N LEU A 403 -3.17 13.19 1.78
CA LEU A 403 -2.73 12.39 2.93
C LEU A 403 -2.20 11.02 2.47
N ALA A 404 -2.93 10.33 1.60
CA ALA A 404 -2.55 9.01 1.11
C ALA A 404 -1.20 9.04 0.36
N ILE A 405 -0.93 10.10 -0.41
CA ILE A 405 0.35 10.25 -1.12
C ILE A 405 1.48 10.61 -0.16
N GLU A 406 1.20 11.42 0.86
CA GLU A 406 2.18 11.67 1.92
C GLU A 406 2.56 10.38 2.66
N GLU A 407 1.58 9.53 2.97
CA GLU A 407 1.79 8.21 3.56
C GLU A 407 2.66 7.33 2.65
N ILE A 408 2.29 7.19 1.37
CA ILE A 408 3.06 6.43 0.37
C ILE A 408 4.49 6.97 0.25
N ASN A 409 4.67 8.29 0.22
CA ASN A 409 5.98 8.92 0.11
C ASN A 409 6.83 8.76 1.38
N SER A 410 6.21 8.73 2.56
CA SER A 410 6.93 8.45 3.81
C SER A 410 7.44 7.00 3.83
N LEU A 411 6.62 6.05 3.36
CA LEU A 411 7.02 4.65 3.27
C LEU A 411 8.06 4.42 2.16
N ALA A 412 7.93 5.10 1.02
CA ALA A 412 8.94 5.09 -0.04
C ALA A 412 10.29 5.64 0.45
N ARG A 413 10.28 6.69 1.28
CA ARG A 413 11.49 7.25 1.91
C ARG A 413 12.16 6.20 2.82
N ASN A 414 11.37 5.53 3.65
CA ASN A 414 11.83 4.47 4.54
C ASN A 414 12.38 3.25 3.77
N TYR A 415 11.72 2.87 2.68
CA TYR A 415 12.19 1.84 1.76
C TYR A 415 13.53 2.21 1.11
N ASN A 416 13.64 3.42 0.56
CA ASN A 416 14.84 3.88 -0.14
C ASN A 416 16.08 3.96 0.76
N LEU A 417 15.91 4.21 2.06
CA LEU A 417 17.00 4.19 3.04
C LEU A 417 17.60 2.79 3.24
N MET A 418 16.79 1.74 3.05
CA MET A 418 17.21 0.35 3.24
C MET A 418 17.56 -0.35 1.92
N ALA A 419 17.00 0.12 0.81
CA ALA A 419 17.14 -0.50 -0.49
C ALA A 419 18.49 -0.15 -1.15
N PRO A 420 19.10 -1.11 -1.87
CA PRO A 420 20.23 -0.83 -2.77
C PRO A 420 19.86 0.23 -3.83
N LYS A 421 20.83 1.01 -4.31
CA LYS A 421 20.60 2.12 -5.26
C LYS A 421 19.78 1.73 -6.48
N MET A 422 20.01 0.55 -7.04
CA MET A 422 19.28 0.02 -8.21
C MET A 422 17.78 -0.23 -7.94
N ALA A 423 17.41 -0.48 -6.68
CA ALA A 423 16.06 -0.85 -6.29
C ALA A 423 15.23 0.34 -5.79
N GLN A 424 15.85 1.51 -5.60
CA GLN A 424 15.18 2.70 -5.06
C GLN A 424 14.00 3.15 -5.94
N LYS A 425 12.91 3.59 -5.30
CA LYS A 425 11.67 4.03 -5.94
C LYS A 425 11.58 5.56 -5.94
N PRO A 426 11.09 6.19 -7.02
CA PRO A 426 10.80 7.63 -7.02
C PRO A 426 9.59 7.95 -6.14
N TYR A 427 9.47 9.20 -5.71
CA TYR A 427 8.29 9.69 -4.99
C TYR A 427 7.09 9.86 -5.92
N HIS A 428 5.90 9.66 -5.35
CA HIS A 428 4.63 9.80 -6.04
C HIS A 428 4.13 11.25 -6.00
N ASN A 429 3.53 11.68 -7.11
CA ASN A 429 2.92 12.99 -7.25
C ASN A 429 1.41 12.83 -7.52
N LEU A 430 0.60 13.60 -6.80
CA LEU A 430 -0.86 13.57 -6.89
C LEU A 430 -1.38 13.77 -8.31
N GLN A 431 -0.89 14.80 -8.99
CA GLN A 431 -1.37 15.13 -10.33
C GLN A 431 -1.07 14.00 -11.32
N ARG A 432 0.06 13.32 -11.16
CA ARG A 432 0.44 12.18 -12.01
C ARG A 432 -0.47 10.98 -11.78
N GLU A 433 -0.80 10.68 -10.52
CA GLU A 433 -1.69 9.57 -10.18
C GLU A 433 -3.14 9.87 -10.60
N LEU A 434 -3.61 11.13 -10.50
CA LEU A 434 -4.91 11.57 -11.03
C LEU A 434 -4.96 11.45 -12.55
N ASN A 435 -3.98 12.01 -13.26
CA ASN A 435 -3.88 11.90 -14.71
C ASN A 435 -3.91 10.43 -15.17
N ARG A 436 -3.12 9.58 -14.50
CA ARG A 436 -3.13 8.14 -14.76
C ARG A 436 -4.50 7.51 -14.51
N CYS A 437 -5.16 7.86 -13.41
CA CYS A 437 -6.51 7.38 -13.11
C CYS A 437 -7.50 7.76 -14.21
N TYR A 438 -7.47 9.02 -14.67
CA TYR A 438 -8.34 9.50 -15.73
C TYR A 438 -8.09 8.76 -17.04
N ALA A 439 -6.82 8.61 -17.42
CA ALA A 439 -6.46 7.84 -18.60
C ALA A 439 -6.95 6.40 -18.48
N ASP A 440 -6.73 5.71 -17.35
CA ASP A 440 -7.11 4.30 -17.14
C ASP A 440 -8.62 4.06 -17.12
N VAL A 441 -9.39 4.99 -16.53
CA VAL A 441 -10.85 4.84 -16.36
C VAL A 441 -11.64 5.25 -17.60
N ALA A 442 -11.15 6.20 -18.39
CA ALA A 442 -11.93 6.80 -19.49
C ALA A 442 -12.61 5.81 -20.45
N PRO A 443 -11.92 4.80 -21.05
CA PRO A 443 -12.57 3.82 -21.93
C PRO A 443 -13.45 2.82 -21.18
N LEU A 444 -13.26 2.64 -19.87
CA LEU A 444 -14.10 1.74 -19.06
C LEU A 444 -15.46 2.35 -18.72
N LEU A 445 -15.64 3.66 -18.92
CA LEU A 445 -16.88 4.37 -18.56
C LEU A 445 -18.09 3.90 -19.36
N ALA A 446 -17.93 3.64 -20.66
CA ALA A 446 -19.01 3.17 -21.52
C ALA A 446 -19.57 1.83 -21.03
N ASP A 447 -18.68 0.89 -20.71
CA ASP A 447 -19.04 -0.43 -20.19
C ASP A 447 -19.62 -0.35 -18.78
N GLU A 448 -19.13 0.55 -17.93
CA GLU A 448 -19.68 0.75 -16.59
C GLU A 448 -21.11 1.31 -16.65
N ILE A 449 -21.41 2.24 -17.56
CA ILE A 449 -22.77 2.76 -17.75
C ILE A 449 -23.72 1.65 -18.23
N LEU A 450 -23.27 0.82 -19.18
CA LEU A 450 -24.01 -0.36 -19.64
C LEU A 450 -24.25 -1.37 -18.51
N ASN A 451 -23.22 -1.67 -17.72
CA ASN A 451 -23.33 -2.59 -16.60
C ASN A 451 -24.24 -2.03 -15.50
N ARG A 452 -24.24 -0.71 -15.30
CA ARG A 452 -25.09 -0.05 -14.32
C ARG A 452 -26.54 0.04 -14.77
N SER A 453 -26.81 0.20 -16.07
CA SER A 453 -28.19 0.15 -16.58
C SER A 453 -28.78 -1.26 -16.50
N ARG A 454 -27.93 -2.29 -16.67
CA ARG A 454 -28.31 -3.70 -16.48
C ARG A 454 -28.48 -4.08 -15.01
N LYS A 455 -27.71 -3.49 -14.10
CA LYS A 455 -27.86 -3.67 -12.66
C LYS A 455 -29.04 -2.84 -12.18
N GLY A 456 -30.14 -3.51 -11.82
CA GLY A 456 -31.31 -2.86 -11.20
C GLY A 456 -30.92 -2.00 -9.99
N PRO A 457 -31.81 -1.07 -9.57
CA PRO A 457 -31.53 -0.19 -8.44
C PRO A 457 -31.14 -1.01 -7.21
N VAL A 458 -29.94 -0.75 -6.68
CA VAL A 458 -29.50 -1.36 -5.43
C VAL A 458 -30.41 -0.83 -4.33
N THR A 459 -31.30 -1.68 -3.82
CA THR A 459 -32.15 -1.36 -2.67
C THR A 459 -31.24 -1.03 -1.50
N MET A 460 -31.13 0.25 -1.15
CA MET A 460 -30.45 0.70 0.06
C MET A 460 -31.14 0.00 1.25
N HIS A 461 -30.42 -0.90 1.91
CA HIS A 461 -30.94 -1.60 3.09
C HIS A 461 -31.24 -0.56 4.18
N LYS A 462 -32.52 -0.43 4.56
CA LYS A 462 -32.91 0.20 5.83
C LYS A 462 -32.26 -0.61 6.97
N GLU A 463 -31.69 0.09 7.93
CA GLU A 463 -31.02 -0.41 9.13
C GLU A 463 -31.96 -1.26 10.01
N GLY A 464 -32.23 -2.51 9.59
CA GLY A 464 -33.10 -3.44 10.33
C GLY A 464 -33.37 -4.78 9.63
N SER A 465 -33.12 -4.90 8.33
CA SER A 465 -33.57 -6.07 7.53
C SER A 465 -32.67 -7.32 7.61
N ILE A 466 -31.59 -7.30 8.40
CA ILE A 466 -30.69 -8.47 8.55
C ILE A 466 -31.27 -9.51 9.53
N MET A 467 -32.11 -9.10 10.49
CA MET A 467 -32.81 -10.02 11.41
C MET A 467 -33.96 -10.78 10.71
N GLU A 468 -34.59 -10.16 9.71
CA GLU A 468 -35.76 -10.70 9.02
C GLU A 468 -35.40 -11.83 8.03
N ARG A 469 -34.19 -11.81 7.46
CA ARG A 469 -33.69 -12.90 6.60
C ARG A 469 -33.26 -14.16 7.36
N PHE A 470 -33.18 -14.10 8.69
CA PHE A 470 -33.00 -15.27 9.56
C PHE A 470 -34.33 -15.87 10.06
N GLN A 471 -35.48 -15.29 9.69
CA GLN A 471 -36.82 -15.81 9.99
C GLN A 471 -37.43 -16.66 8.86
N GLY A 472 -36.59 -17.19 7.97
CA GLY A 472 -36.99 -18.19 6.99
C GLY A 472 -36.74 -19.59 7.52
N THR A 473 -37.82 -20.29 7.92
CA THR A 473 -37.95 -21.72 8.27
C THR A 473 -37.78 -22.11 9.74
N GLY A 474 -38.91 -22.38 10.43
CA GLY A 474 -38.97 -23.15 11.68
C GLY A 474 -39.74 -22.49 12.84
N HIS A 475 -41.03 -22.84 12.96
CA HIS A 475 -41.92 -22.67 14.12
C HIS A 475 -42.35 -21.24 14.54
N ILE A 476 -43.62 -20.93 14.28
CA ILE A 476 -44.36 -19.79 14.84
C ILE A 476 -44.59 -20.06 16.34
N ALA A 477 -43.67 -19.60 17.18
CA ALA A 477 -43.92 -19.41 18.61
C ALA A 477 -44.31 -17.95 18.83
N LYS A 478 -45.53 -17.71 19.31
CA LYS A 478 -45.97 -16.38 19.77
C LYS A 478 -45.14 -15.98 20.99
N ILE A 479 -44.08 -15.21 20.76
CA ILE A 479 -43.35 -14.51 21.82
C ILE A 479 -44.29 -13.40 22.30
N ARG A 480 -44.67 -13.45 23.58
CA ARG A 480 -45.38 -12.34 24.22
C ARG A 480 -44.33 -11.28 24.55
N ASP A 481 -44.53 -10.06 24.05
CA ASP A 481 -43.81 -8.90 24.54
C ASP A 481 -44.11 -8.75 26.04
N GLU A 482 -43.06 -8.66 26.86
CA GLU A 482 -43.23 -8.31 28.26
C GLU A 482 -43.80 -6.88 28.37
N PRO A 483 -44.65 -6.59 29.36
CA PRO A 483 -45.18 -5.25 29.54
C PRO A 483 -44.04 -4.26 29.82
N GLU A 484 -44.04 -3.12 29.12
CA GLU A 484 -43.03 -2.03 29.16
C GLU A 484 -42.65 -1.55 30.57
N ALA A 485 -43.44 -1.89 31.60
CA ALA A 485 -43.23 -1.51 32.99
C ALA A 485 -42.00 -2.15 33.66
N ARG A 486 -41.30 -3.11 33.04
CA ARG A 486 -40.07 -3.73 33.59
C ARG A 486 -38.90 -3.86 32.60
N GLY A 487 -38.90 -3.08 31.53
CA GLY A 487 -37.75 -2.98 30.64
C GLY A 487 -36.66 -2.08 31.25
N TYR A 488 -35.52 -2.65 31.62
CA TYR A 488 -34.37 -1.90 32.12
C TYR A 488 -33.88 -0.94 31.03
N GLY A 489 -34.19 0.35 31.19
CA GLY A 489 -34.01 1.36 30.15
C GLY A 489 -32.61 1.99 30.15
N PHE A 490 -32.20 2.55 29.02
CA PHE A 490 -30.92 3.26 28.88
C PHE A 490 -30.75 4.41 29.89
N LYS A 491 -31.87 4.99 30.36
CA LYS A 491 -31.90 5.99 31.44
C LYS A 491 -31.60 5.40 32.81
N GLU A 492 -32.09 4.19 33.10
CA GLU A 492 -31.79 3.48 34.35
C GLU A 492 -30.33 3.02 34.37
N PHE A 493 -29.82 2.55 33.22
CA PHE A 493 -28.41 2.23 33.03
C PHE A 493 -27.49 3.43 33.35
N TRP A 494 -27.80 4.63 32.86
CA TRP A 494 -27.03 5.83 33.19
C TRP A 494 -27.22 6.31 34.63
N LYS A 495 -28.42 6.14 35.19
CA LYS A 495 -28.70 6.48 36.59
C LYS A 495 -27.94 5.58 37.57
N ASP A 496 -27.75 4.31 37.23
CA ASP A 496 -27.02 3.33 38.06
C ASP A 496 -25.50 3.46 37.88
N LEU A 497 -25.04 3.90 36.69
CA LEU A 497 -23.63 4.13 36.40
C LEU A 497 -23.06 5.40 37.06
N PHE A 498 -23.89 6.43 37.28
CA PHE A 498 -23.47 7.71 37.86
C PHE A 498 -24.12 8.05 39.20
N GLY A 499 -25.17 7.33 39.62
CA GLY A 499 -25.86 7.51 40.88
C GLY A 499 -25.33 6.59 41.96
N LYS A 500 -24.08 6.77 42.37
CA LYS A 500 -23.54 6.09 43.55
C LYS A 500 -22.80 7.06 44.45
N ASP A 501 -23.56 7.77 45.27
CA ASP A 501 -23.20 8.20 46.61
C ASP A 501 -24.47 8.70 47.30
N GLU A 502 -24.82 8.10 48.44
CA GLU A 502 -25.61 8.62 49.57
C GLU A 502 -26.02 7.42 50.49
N GLY A 503 -25.14 7.18 51.46
CA GLY A 503 -25.35 6.57 52.79
C GLY A 503 -26.42 5.49 53.05
N LYS A 504 -25.97 4.34 53.57
CA LYS A 504 -26.62 3.71 54.74
C LYS A 504 -25.62 3.00 55.65
N LYS A 505 -25.32 3.66 56.77
CA LYS A 505 -24.82 3.07 58.03
C LYS A 505 -25.86 2.10 58.61
N ARG A 506 -25.37 1.20 59.48
CA ARG A 506 -26.02 0.25 60.42
C ARG A 506 -26.01 -1.20 59.92
N GLN A 507 -25.70 -2.21 60.73
CA GLN A 507 -25.40 -2.28 62.16
C GLN A 507 -24.70 -3.62 62.43
N VAL A 508 -23.86 -3.61 63.46
CA VAL A 508 -23.34 -4.79 64.15
C VAL A 508 -24.49 -5.61 64.72
N ALA A 509 -24.46 -6.92 64.48
CA ALA A 509 -24.88 -7.97 65.41
C ALA A 509 -24.10 -9.24 65.05
#